data_AF-A0A949XTD7-F1
#
_entry.id   AF-A0A949XTD7-F1
#
_cell.length_a   1.000
_cell.length_b   1.000
_cell.length_c   1.000
_cell.angle_alpha   90.00
_cell.angle_beta   90.00
_cell.angle_gamma   90.00
#
_symmetry.space_group_name_H-M   'P 1'
#
loop_
_entity.id
_entity.type
_entity.pdbx_description
1 polymer ?
#
loop_
_entity_poly.entity_id
_entity_poly.type
_entity_poly.pdbx_seq_one_letter_code
_entity_poly.pdbx_strand_id
1 'polypeptide(L)' 'MLHASSLRSTFLGPDVRLSVHDQGAVEAQRHKWIASEQAGRDLGDGAIRGWVKSHWNGFLRARWLEHLQGRA' A
#
# COMPACT_ATOMS: atom_id res chain seq x y z
N MET A 1 6.07 18.69 -24.82
CA MET A 1 5.00 17.92 -24.16
C MET A 1 5.56 16.60 -23.65
N LEU A 2 5.88 16.52 -22.36
CA LEU A 2 6.03 15.27 -21.61
C LEU A 2 5.51 15.55 -20.19
N HIS A 3 4.41 14.91 -19.83
CA HIS A 3 3.78 15.00 -18.51
C HIS A 3 4.66 14.23 -17.50
N ALA A 4 5.60 14.91 -16.87
CA ALA A 4 6.37 14.37 -15.75
C ALA A 4 5.51 14.41 -14.47
N SER A 5 4.51 13.54 -14.38
CA SER A 5 3.64 13.41 -13.19
C SER A 5 4.04 12.28 -12.23
N SER A 6 5.26 11.76 -12.32
CA SER A 6 5.70 10.63 -11.47
C SER A 6 7.03 10.90 -10.74
N LEU A 7 7.14 12.03 -10.05
CA LEU A 7 8.19 12.31 -9.08
C LEU A 7 7.61 12.89 -7.78
N ARG A 8 6.51 12.31 -7.30
CA ARG A 8 5.82 12.80 -6.08
C ARG A 8 6.09 11.96 -4.83
N SER A 9 7.12 11.11 -4.83
CA SER A 9 7.33 10.13 -3.75
C SER A 9 8.60 10.31 -2.90
N THR A 10 9.48 11.27 -3.19
CA THR A 10 10.74 11.43 -2.44
C THR A 10 10.77 12.54 -1.39
N PHE A 11 9.70 13.34 -1.22
CA PHE A 11 9.69 14.50 -0.32
C PHE A 11 8.43 14.65 0.55
N LEU A 12 7.76 13.56 0.91
CA LEU A 12 6.76 13.64 1.96
C LEU A 12 7.51 13.63 3.31
N GLY A 13 7.53 14.78 3.98
CA GLY A 13 8.14 14.96 5.30
C GLY A 13 7.55 14.01 6.35
N PRO A 14 8.18 13.90 7.53
CA PRO A 14 7.82 12.92 8.57
C PRO A 14 6.36 12.99 9.06
N ASP A 15 5.66 14.09 8.77
CA ASP A 15 4.29 14.34 9.25
C ASP A 15 3.19 14.04 8.22
N VAL A 16 3.51 13.46 7.06
CA VAL A 16 2.46 13.14 6.07
C VAL A 16 1.64 11.94 6.53
N ARG A 17 0.48 12.24 7.12
CA ARG A 17 -0.57 11.26 7.39
C ARG A 17 -1.27 10.89 6.09
N LEU A 18 -1.06 9.65 5.66
CA LEU A 18 -1.75 9.07 4.52
C LEU A 18 -3.19 8.72 4.89
N SER A 19 -4.09 8.78 3.90
CA SER A 19 -5.41 8.18 4.06
C SER A 19 -5.28 6.66 4.21
N VAL A 20 -6.27 6.00 4.84
CA VAL A 20 -6.27 4.53 4.96
C VAL A 20 -6.23 3.84 3.59
N HIS A 21 -6.78 4.50 2.56
CA HIS A 21 -6.70 4.04 1.18
C HIS A 21 -5.26 4.08 0.66
N ASP A 22 -4.56 5.19 0.85
CA ASP A 22 -3.17 5.34 0.38
C ASP A 22 -2.21 4.43 1.15
N GLN A 23 -2.41 4.28 2.47
CA GLN A 23 -1.68 3.28 3.27
C GLN A 23 -1.90 1.86 2.74
N GLY A 24 -3.15 1.54 2.39
CA GLY A 24 -3.51 0.28 1.76
C GLY A 24 -2.82 0.06 0.41
N ALA A 25 -2.76 1.10 -0.43
CA ALA A 25 -2.09 1.03 -1.72
C ALA A 25 -0.57 0.76 -1.55
N VAL A 26 0.07 1.41 -0.57
CA VAL A 26 1.48 1.15 -0.23
C VAL A 26 1.67 -0.30 0.24
N GLU A 27 0.82 -0.78 1.14
CA GLU A 27 0.92 -2.16 1.65
C GLU A 27 0.66 -3.20 0.57
N ALA A 28 -0.27 -2.94 -0.35
CA ALA A 28 -0.51 -3.80 -1.51
C ALA A 28 0.71 -3.87 -2.44
N GLN A 29 1.36 -2.73 -2.72
CA GLN A 29 2.60 -2.71 -3.51
C GLN A 29 3.73 -3.47 -2.82
N ARG A 30 3.85 -3.33 -1.49
CA ARG A 30 4.81 -4.10 -0.69
C ARG A 30 4.53 -5.61 -0.80
N HIS A 31 3.26 -6.01 -0.68
CA HIS A 31 2.86 -7.41 -0.85
C HIS A 31 3.21 -7.94 -2.24
N LYS A 32 2.91 -7.18 -3.31
CA LYS A 32 3.29 -7.54 -4.68
C LYS A 32 4.79 -7.75 -4.79
N TRP A 33 5.60 -6.83 -4.27
CA TRP A 33 7.06 -6.94 -4.33
C TRP A 33 7.54 -8.23 -3.65
N ILE A 34 7.13 -8.50 -2.42
CA ILE A 34 7.52 -9.71 -1.67
C ILE A 34 7.09 -10.98 -2.43
N ALA A 35 5.87 -11.01 -2.95
CA ALA A 35 5.36 -12.16 -3.68
C ALA A 35 6.11 -12.39 -5.01
N SER A 36 6.47 -11.31 -5.72
CA SER A 36 7.29 -11.37 -6.94
C SER A 36 8.70 -11.88 -6.65
N GLU A 37 9.33 -11.44 -5.56
CA GLU A 37 10.65 -11.94 -5.14
C GLU A 37 10.59 -13.45 -4.84
N GLN A 38 9.56 -13.91 -4.13
CA GLN A 38 9.38 -15.33 -3.83
C GLN A 38 9.10 -16.17 -5.09
N ALA A 39 8.43 -15.61 -6.08
CA ALA A 39 8.14 -16.29 -7.34
C ALA A 39 9.30 -16.23 -8.35
N GLY A 40 10.34 -15.44 -8.09
CA GLY A 40 11.45 -15.21 -9.01
C GLY A 40 11.05 -14.49 -10.31
N ARG A 41 9.88 -13.82 -10.34
CA ARG A 41 9.38 -13.05 -11.49
C ARG A 41 8.33 -12.02 -11.04
N ASP A 42 8.12 -10.98 -11.83
CA ASP A 42 7.03 -10.03 -11.55
C ASP A 42 5.66 -10.70 -11.74
N LEU A 43 4.85 -10.67 -10.68
CA LEU A 43 3.47 -11.14 -10.67
C LEU A 43 2.47 -10.07 -11.12
N GLY A 44 2.90 -8.81 -11.26
CA GLY A 44 2.08 -7.72 -11.74
C GLY A 44 0.83 -7.46 -10.90
N ASP A 45 -0.22 -6.97 -11.54
CA ASP A 45 -1.45 -6.56 -10.86
C ASP A 45 -2.27 -7.74 -10.31
N GLY A 46 -1.95 -8.97 -10.73
CA GLY A 46 -2.57 -10.18 -10.16
C GLY A 46 -2.33 -10.30 -8.66
N ALA A 47 -1.11 -9.98 -8.22
CA ALA A 47 -0.75 -9.98 -6.79
C ALA A 47 -1.51 -8.91 -6.01
N ILE A 48 -1.70 -7.72 -6.60
CA ILE A 48 -2.49 -6.64 -5.97
C ILE A 48 -3.95 -7.07 -5.80
N ARG A 49 -4.57 -7.61 -6.85
CA ARG A 49 -5.96 -8.10 -6.78
C ARG A 49 -6.11 -9.21 -5.75
N GLY A 50 -5.15 -10.13 -5.69
CA GLY A 50 -5.09 -11.18 -4.67
C GLY A 50 -4.99 -10.61 -3.25
N TRP A 51 -4.15 -9.59 -3.05
CA TRP A 51 -4.03 -8.89 -1.78
C TRP A 51 -5.34 -8.24 -1.36
N VAL A 52 -6.00 -7.49 -2.26
CA VAL A 52 -7.28 -6.84 -1.96
C VAL A 52 -8.32 -7.86 -1.55
N LYS A 53 -8.42 -8.98 -2.28
CA LYS A 53 -9.39 -10.03 -1.99
C LYS A 53 -9.16 -10.70 -0.62
N SER A 54 -7.91 -10.94 -0.25
CA SER A 54 -7.58 -11.76 0.92
C SER A 54 -7.20 -10.97 2.18
N HIS A 55 -6.69 -9.74 2.05
CA HIS A 55 -6.06 -9.00 3.15
C HIS A 55 -6.71 -7.65 3.43
N TRP A 56 -7.42 -7.03 2.48
CA TRP A 56 -7.97 -5.68 2.63
C TRP A 56 -8.83 -5.50 3.89
N ASN A 57 -9.76 -6.42 4.13
CA ASN A 57 -10.67 -6.32 5.28
C ASN A 57 -9.92 -6.42 6.62
N GLY A 58 -8.89 -7.28 6.69
CA GLY A 58 -8.05 -7.42 7.89
C GLY A 58 -7.21 -6.18 8.14
N PHE A 59 -6.60 -5.64 7.07
CA PHE A 59 -5.86 -4.38 7.11
C PHE A 59 -6.73 -3.21 7.59
N LEU A 60 -7.92 -3.05 7.01
CA LEU A 60 -8.85 -1.97 7.37
C LEU A 60 -9.27 -2.06 8.84
N ARG A 61 -9.59 -3.27 9.31
CA ARG A 61 -9.94 -3.51 10.71
C ARG A 61 -8.79 -3.12 11.65
N ALA A 62 -7.54 -3.45 11.31
CA ALA A 62 -6.38 -3.07 12.09
C ALA A 62 -6.22 -1.55 12.17
N ARG A 63 -6.30 -0.84 11.03
CA ARG A 63 -6.21 0.63 10.98
C ARG A 63 -7.32 1.31 11.78
N TRP A 64 -8.53 0.77 11.75
CA TRP A 64 -9.63 1.26 12.60
C TRP A 64 -9.36 1.07 14.09
N LEU A 65 -8.83 -0.09 14.50
CA LEU A 65 -8.50 -0.31 15.91
C LEU A 65 -7.40 0.64 16.40
N GLU A 66 -6.36 0.87 15.60
CA GLU A 66 -5.31 1.85 15.90
C GLU A 66 -5.89 3.26 16.07
N HIS A 67 -6.80 3.66 15.17
CA HIS A 67 -7.47 4.96 15.25
C HIS A 67 -8.30 5.11 16.53
N LEU A 68 -9.12 4.10 16.87
CA LEU A 68 -9.91 4.11 18.11
C LEU A 68 -9.04 4.12 19.38
N GLN A 69 -7.83 3.57 19.30
CA GLN A 69 -6.85 3.58 20.39
C GLN A 69 -5.99 4.85 20.43
N GLY A 70 -6.17 5.78 19.49
CA GLY A 70 -5.38 7.01 19.41
C GLY A 70 -3.94 6.83 18.93
N ARG A 71 -3.64 5.74 18.20
CA ARG A 71 -2.28 5.39 17.72
C ARG A 71 -2.06 5.66 16.23
N ALA A 72 -2.97 6.40 15.59
CA ALA A 72 -2.94 6.73 14.17
C ALA A 72 -2.05 7.94 13.85
#